data_AF-A0AAN6MRA0-F1
#
_entry.id   AF-A0AAN6MRA0-F1
#
_cell.length_a   1.000
_cell.length_b   1.000
_cell.length_c   1.000
_cell.angle_alpha   90.00
_cell.angle_beta   90.00
_cell.angle_gamma   90.00
#
_symmetry.space_group_name_H-M   'P 1'
#
loop_
_entity.id
_entity.type
_entity.pdbx_description
1 polymer ?
#
loop_
_entity_poly.entity_id
_entity_poly.type
_entity_poly.pdbx_seq_one_letter_code
_entity_poly.pdbx_strand_id
1 'polypeptide(L)'
;MPRNTLEDPEISIRLKHGIHTIFLFAMLDWPFSRLNAELLSILRDRYPEGLSATLTQTKPTPLPADDADVKIAYALPKNSNDLSQGWKNLNAQPTDTLAEKKLSDVSSVAFALLDPEADETEAEFVVEVPKLEDEEDL
;
A
#
# COMPACT_ATOMS: atom_id res chain seq x y z
N MET A 1 -20.12 -24.23 -25.49
CA MET A 1 -19.86 -22.78 -25.30
C MET A 1 -18.74 -22.66 -24.28
N PRO A 2 -17.50 -22.31 -24.64
CA PRO A 2 -16.53 -21.90 -23.63
C PRO A 2 -17.06 -20.63 -22.97
N ARG A 3 -17.19 -20.62 -21.64
CA ARG A 3 -17.43 -19.39 -20.87
C ARG A 3 -16.23 -18.49 -21.17
N ASN A 4 -16.45 -17.41 -21.89
CA ASN A 4 -15.49 -16.34 -22.03
C ASN A 4 -15.40 -15.69 -20.64
N THR A 5 -14.61 -16.28 -19.75
CA THR A 5 -14.15 -15.63 -18.53
C THR A 5 -13.38 -14.42 -19.02
N LEU A 6 -14.07 -13.28 -19.08
CA LEU A 6 -13.40 -11.99 -19.06
C LEU A 6 -12.61 -12.05 -17.77
N GLU A 7 -11.34 -12.42 -17.86
CA GLU A 7 -10.39 -12.27 -16.77
C GLU A 7 -10.49 -10.79 -16.39
N ASP A 8 -11.08 -10.50 -15.23
CA ASP A 8 -11.18 -9.14 -14.73
C ASP A 8 -9.78 -8.53 -14.82
N PRO A 9 -9.64 -7.33 -15.40
CA PRO A 9 -8.32 -6.79 -15.71
C PRO A 9 -7.49 -6.69 -14.42
N GLU A 10 -6.39 -7.43 -14.39
CA GLU A 10 -5.40 -7.33 -13.33
C GLU A 10 -4.75 -5.95 -13.42
N ILE A 11 -4.83 -5.21 -12.32
CA ILE A 11 -4.20 -3.91 -12.15
C ILE A 11 -2.94 -4.06 -11.30
N SER A 12 -1.89 -3.34 -11.69
CA SER A 12 -0.63 -3.28 -10.95
C SER A 12 -0.70 -2.15 -9.93
N ILE A 13 -0.69 -2.46 -8.65
CA ILE A 13 -0.70 -1.46 -7.58
C ILE A 13 0.70 -1.32 -6.98
N ARG A 14 1.14 -0.08 -6.78
CA ARG A 14 2.43 0.26 -6.17
C ARG A 14 2.19 0.68 -4.73
N LEU A 15 2.30 -0.27 -3.82
CA LEU A 15 2.15 -0.09 -2.39
C LEU A 15 3.44 0.49 -1.82
N LYS A 16 3.37 1.71 -1.28
CA LYS A 16 4.50 2.44 -0.74
C LYS A 16 4.40 2.56 0.78
N HIS A 17 5.51 2.27 1.46
CA HIS A 17 5.66 2.53 2.88
C HIS A 17 7.12 2.89 3.16
N GLY A 18 7.35 4.14 3.53
CA GLY A 18 8.69 4.67 3.72
C GLY A 18 9.51 4.58 2.43
N ILE A 19 10.67 3.92 2.54
CA ILE A 19 11.56 3.62 1.41
C ILE A 19 11.14 2.37 0.62
N HIS A 20 10.19 1.59 1.14
CA HIS A 20 9.77 0.34 0.54
C HIS A 20 8.67 0.59 -0.49
N THR A 21 8.87 0.05 -1.70
CA THR A 21 7.85 0.00 -2.74
C THR A 21 7.60 -1.46 -3.10
N ILE A 22 6.38 -1.91 -2.83
CA ILE A 22 5.89 -3.25 -3.11
C ILE A 22 4.99 -3.18 -4.33
N PHE A 23 5.26 -4.03 -5.32
CA PHE A 23 4.44 -4.16 -6.51
C PHE A 23 3.54 -5.37 -6.33
N LEU A 24 2.23 -5.15 -6.39
CA LEU A 24 1.22 -6.18 -6.18
C LEU A 24 0.22 -6.13 -7.34
N PHE A 25 -0.02 -7.28 -7.97
CA PHE A 25 -1.05 -7.43 -8.98
C PHE A 25 -2.38 -7.79 -8.30
N ALA A 26 -3.39 -6.96 -8.49
CA ALA A 26 -4.70 -7.14 -7.89
C ALA A 26 -5.80 -7.01 -8.94
N MET A 27 -6.94 -7.64 -8.72
CA MET A 27 -8.10 -7.48 -9.61
C MET A 27 -9.02 -6.40 -9.05
N LEU A 28 -9.69 -5.63 -9.90
CA LEU A 28 -10.59 -4.55 -9.46
C LEU A 28 -11.73 -5.02 -8.53
N ASP A 29 -12.17 -6.28 -8.69
CA ASP A 29 -13.18 -6.93 -7.84
C ASP A 29 -12.62 -7.42 -6.49
N TRP A 30 -11.30 -7.37 -6.28
CA TRP A 30 -10.73 -7.81 -5.00
C TRP A 30 -11.19 -6.92 -3.86
N PRO A 31 -11.64 -7.53 -2.75
CA PRO A 31 -11.87 -6.80 -1.52
C PRO A 31 -10.54 -6.42 -0.88
N PHE A 32 -10.51 -5.30 -0.16
CA PHE A 32 -9.32 -4.90 0.60
C PHE A 32 -8.88 -5.97 1.59
N SER A 33 -9.79 -6.74 2.19
CA SER A 33 -9.41 -7.88 3.05
C SER A 33 -8.48 -8.86 2.36
N ARG A 34 -8.66 -9.10 1.06
CA ARG A 34 -7.78 -9.98 0.27
C ARG A 34 -6.47 -9.29 -0.06
N LEU A 35 -6.51 -8.01 -0.46
CA LEU A 35 -5.32 -7.20 -0.68
C LEU A 35 -4.41 -7.17 0.56
N ASN A 36 -5.01 -7.02 1.75
CA ASN A 36 -4.31 -6.99 3.02
C ASN A 36 -3.55 -8.29 3.26
N ALA A 37 -4.20 -9.44 3.05
CA ALA A 37 -3.59 -10.75 3.24
C ALA A 37 -2.40 -10.97 2.28
N GLU A 38 -2.58 -10.63 1.00
CA GLU A 38 -1.51 -10.74 -0.01
C GLU A 38 -0.33 -9.82 0.33
N LEU A 39 -0.62 -8.55 0.69
CA LEU A 39 0.39 -7.60 1.09
C LEU A 39 1.17 -8.08 2.31
N LEU A 40 0.49 -8.54 3.36
CA LEU A 40 1.15 -9.05 4.57
C LEU A 40 2.00 -10.28 4.28
N SER A 41 1.52 -11.19 3.42
CA SER A 41 2.29 -12.36 3.00
C SER A 41 3.59 -11.95 2.31
N ILE A 42 3.52 -11.01 1.36
CA ILE A 42 4.70 -10.49 0.65
C ILE A 42 5.64 -9.77 1.61
N LEU A 43 5.09 -8.95 2.52
CA LEU A 43 5.87 -8.22 3.50
C LEU A 43 6.63 -9.15 4.42
N ARG A 44 6.00 -10.22 4.92
CA ARG A 44 6.67 -11.20 5.79
C ARG A 44 7.76 -11.99 5.06
N ASP A 45 7.51 -12.37 3.82
CA ASP A 45 8.47 -13.10 2.99
C ASP A 45 9.70 -12.24 2.68
N ARG A 46 9.48 -10.98 2.31
CA ARG A 46 10.54 -10.05 1.89
C ARG A 46 11.21 -9.29 3.03
N TYR A 47 10.47 -8.99 4.09
CA TYR A 47 10.89 -8.17 5.22
C TYR A 47 10.64 -8.89 6.56
N PRO A 48 11.27 -10.06 6.78
CA PRO A 48 11.07 -10.83 8.02
C PRO A 48 11.50 -10.09 9.29
N GLU A 49 12.40 -9.10 9.16
CA GLU A 49 12.86 -8.25 10.25
C GLU A 49 11.95 -7.04 10.54
N GLY A 50 10.93 -6.80 9.70
CA GLY A 50 10.01 -5.66 9.79
C GLY A 50 10.20 -4.61 8.67
N LEU A 51 9.35 -3.59 8.68
CA LEU A 51 9.34 -2.50 7.70
C LEU A 51 10.05 -1.25 8.22
N SER A 52 11.05 -0.75 7.51
CA SER A 52 11.73 0.51 7.85
C SER A 52 11.09 1.67 7.11
N ALA A 53 10.61 2.70 7.81
CA ALA A 53 10.00 3.86 7.14
C ALA A 53 11.06 4.81 6.53
N THR A 54 12.28 4.86 7.09
CA THR A 54 13.38 5.67 6.57
C THR A 54 14.70 4.89 6.60
N LEU A 55 15.69 5.30 5.79
CA LEU A 55 17.05 4.71 5.84
C LEU A 55 17.74 4.91 7.19
N THR A 56 17.35 5.95 7.93
CA THR A 56 17.89 6.29 9.25
C THR A 56 17.13 5.62 10.40
N GLN A 57 16.01 4.95 10.10
CA GLN A 57 15.19 4.31 11.12
C GLN A 57 15.93 3.13 11.73
N THR A 58 16.36 3.28 12.98
CA THR A 58 17.13 2.26 13.70
C THR A 58 16.27 1.07 14.14
N LYS A 59 14.95 1.24 14.21
CA LYS A 59 14.02 0.19 14.63
C LYS A 59 12.92 0.01 13.57
N PRO A 60 12.93 -1.08 12.78
CA PRO A 60 11.86 -1.34 11.84
C PRO A 60 10.54 -1.55 12.58
N THR A 61 9.44 -1.15 11.96
CA THR A 61 8.09 -1.45 12.43
C THR A 61 7.89 -2.95 12.32
N PRO A 62 7.68 -3.68 13.44
CA PRO A 62 7.51 -5.12 13.39
C PRO A 62 6.26 -5.45 12.60
N LEU A 63 6.36 -6.44 11.70
CA LEU A 63 5.18 -6.95 11.03
C LEU A 63 4.36 -7.77 12.03
N PRO A 64 3.03 -7.64 12.01
CA PRO A 64 2.14 -8.49 12.81
C PRO A 64 2.38 -9.97 12.46
N ALA A 65 2.10 -10.88 13.39
CA ALA A 65 2.14 -12.33 13.16
C ALA A 65 0.88 -12.82 12.42
N ASP A 66 0.89 -14.02 11.84
CA ASP A 66 -0.22 -14.54 10.99
C ASP A 66 -1.59 -14.52 11.69
N ASP A 67 -1.57 -14.71 13.00
CA ASP A 67 -2.74 -14.75 13.88
C ASP A 67 -3.06 -13.40 14.55
N ALA A 68 -2.26 -12.35 14.28
CA ALA A 68 -2.46 -11.04 14.88
C ALA A 68 -3.43 -10.21 14.02
N ASP A 69 -4.51 -9.74 14.66
CA ASP A 69 -5.43 -8.79 14.05
C ASP A 69 -4.67 -7.48 13.81
N VAL A 70 -4.52 -7.10 12.54
CA VAL A 70 -3.86 -5.85 12.12
C VAL A 70 -4.79 -5.09 11.20
N LYS A 71 -4.86 -3.78 11.39
CA LYS A 71 -5.57 -2.90 10.47
C LYS A 71 -4.58 -2.28 9.50
N ILE A 72 -4.86 -2.37 8.21
CA ILE A 72 -4.05 -1.71 7.17
C ILE A 72 -4.84 -0.53 6.66
N ALA A 73 -4.31 0.67 6.90
CA ALA A 73 -4.85 1.88 6.31
C ALA A 73 -4.22 2.09 4.93
N TYR A 74 -5.01 2.59 3.99
CA TYR A 74 -4.58 2.90 2.63
C TYR A 74 -4.81 4.37 2.32
N ALA A 75 -3.90 4.97 1.57
CA ALA A 75 -4.06 6.33 1.08
C ALA A 75 -3.59 6.47 -0.35
N LEU A 76 -4.29 7.31 -1.10
CA LEU A 76 -3.85 7.76 -2.41
C LEU A 76 -3.06 9.05 -2.28
N PRO A 77 -2.03 9.27 -3.11
CA PRO A 77 -1.34 10.53 -3.12
C PRO A 77 -2.33 11.63 -3.53
N LYS A 78 -2.27 12.79 -2.86
CA LYS A 78 -3.08 13.94 -3.28
C LYS A 78 -2.76 14.36 -4.71
N ASN A 79 -1.51 14.14 -5.13
CA ASN A 79 -1.05 14.39 -6.48
C ASN A 79 -0.24 13.18 -6.99
N SER A 80 -0.73 12.51 -8.03
CA SER A 80 -0.05 11.34 -8.61
C SER A 80 1.33 11.66 -9.20
N ASN A 81 1.60 12.93 -9.53
CA ASN A 81 2.91 13.38 -10.01
C ASN A 81 3.83 13.83 -8.87
N ASP A 82 3.29 14.19 -7.71
CA ASP A 82 4.06 14.68 -6.58
C ASP A 82 3.59 14.03 -5.28
N LEU A 83 4.25 12.93 -4.92
CA LEU A 83 3.95 12.14 -3.73
C LEU A 83 4.31 12.90 -2.43
N SER A 84 5.08 13.99 -2.53
CA SER A 84 5.46 14.87 -1.42
C SER A 84 4.33 15.83 -1.00
N GLN A 85 3.31 16.06 -1.84
CA GLN A 85 2.11 16.84 -1.46
C GLN A 85 1.29 16.19 -0.33
N GLY A 86 1.65 14.97 0.04
CA GLY A 86 1.01 14.20 1.08
C GLY A 86 -0.08 13.28 0.56
N TRP A 87 -0.65 12.54 1.50
CA TRP A 87 -1.51 11.41 1.23
C TRP A 87 -2.93 11.70 1.67
N LYS A 88 -3.89 11.18 0.93
CA LYS A 88 -5.31 11.24 1.23
C LYS A 88 -5.79 9.84 1.57
N ASN A 89 -6.15 9.65 2.83
CA ASN A 89 -6.69 8.39 3.30
C ASN A 89 -7.92 7.98 2.48
N LEU A 90 -7.92 6.73 2.02
CA LEU A 90 -9.01 6.13 1.26
C LEU A 90 -10.18 5.70 2.15
N ASN A 91 -9.94 5.54 3.46
CA ASN A 91 -10.86 4.91 4.41
C ASN A 91 -11.48 3.66 3.79
N ALA A 92 -10.61 2.72 3.40
CA ALA A 92 -10.99 1.50 2.73
C ALA A 92 -11.44 0.47 3.75
N GLN A 93 -12.70 0.05 3.68
CA GLN A 93 -13.21 -1.02 4.50
C GLN A 93 -12.74 -2.36 3.94
N PRO A 94 -12.55 -3.39 4.78
CA PRO A 94 -12.11 -4.71 4.32
C PRO A 94 -13.06 -5.35 3.29
N THR A 95 -14.32 -4.93 3.27
CA THR A 95 -15.34 -5.37 2.30
C THR A 95 -15.43 -4.51 1.04
N ASP A 96 -14.84 -3.31 1.03
CA ASP A 96 -14.80 -2.46 -0.16
C ASP A 96 -13.95 -3.14 -1.24
N THR A 97 -14.32 -2.94 -2.49
CA THR A 97 -13.52 -3.38 -3.64
C THR A 97 -12.54 -2.29 -4.11
N LEU A 98 -11.46 -2.70 -4.79
CA LEU A 98 -10.49 -1.75 -5.34
C LEU A 98 -11.12 -0.82 -6.39
N ALA A 99 -12.11 -1.33 -7.13
CA ALA A 99 -12.92 -0.53 -8.06
C ALA A 99 -13.65 0.63 -7.37
N GLU A 100 -14.28 0.38 -6.21
CA GLU A 100 -15.02 1.39 -5.45
C GLU A 100 -14.13 2.53 -4.96
N LYS A 101 -12.88 2.20 -4.59
CA LYS A 101 -11.87 3.18 -4.16
C LYS A 101 -11.12 3.84 -5.32
N LYS A 102 -11.58 3.63 -6.57
CA LYS A 102 -11.02 4.22 -7.80
C LYS A 102 -9.52 3.93 -7.99
N LEU A 103 -9.07 2.76 -7.56
CA LEU A 103 -7.70 2.34 -7.88
C LEU A 103 -7.63 2.03 -9.37
N SER A 104 -6.58 2.54 -10.00
CA SER A 104 -6.28 2.31 -11.41
C SER A 104 -5.01 1.49 -11.56
N ASP A 105 -4.79 0.93 -12.73
CA ASP A 105 -3.49 0.34 -13.07
C ASP A 105 -2.35 1.35 -12.84
N VAL A 106 -1.21 0.84 -12.37
CA VAL A 106 0.00 1.58 -11.96
C VAL A 106 -0.20 2.68 -10.89
N SER A 107 -1.29 2.63 -10.13
CA SER A 107 -1.55 3.58 -9.04
C SER A 107 -0.55 3.43 -7.90
N SER A 108 -0.02 4.56 -7.42
CA SER A 108 0.73 4.60 -6.17
C SER A 108 -0.23 4.70 -5.00
N VAL A 109 -0.09 3.83 -4.03
CA VAL A 109 -0.92 3.76 -2.83
C VAL A 109 0.01 3.69 -1.64
N ALA A 110 -0.09 4.63 -0.72
CA ALA A 110 0.57 4.49 0.56
C ALA A 110 -0.23 3.54 1.44
N PHE A 111 0.46 2.70 2.20
CA PHE A 111 -0.18 1.90 3.23
C PHE A 111 0.52 2.14 4.56
N ALA A 112 -0.23 1.99 5.65
CA ALA A 112 0.29 2.04 7.01
C ALA A 112 -0.30 0.88 7.81
N LEU A 113 0.56 0.21 8.59
CA LEU A 113 0.14 -0.84 9.51
C LEU A 113 -0.25 -0.18 10.82
N LEU A 114 -1.48 -0.44 11.26
CA LEU A 114 -2.06 0.07 12.48
C LEU A 114 -2.49 -1.08 13.38
N ASP A 115 -2.43 -0.84 14.68
CA ASP A 115 -3.09 -1.71 15.65
C ASP A 115 -4.59 -1.81 15.33
N PRO A 116 -5.22 -2.96 15.63
CA PRO A 116 -6.64 -3.18 15.34
C PRO A 116 -7.55 -2.22 16.12
N GLU A 117 -7.06 -1.70 17.25
CA GLU A 117 -7.73 -0.69 18.08
C GLU A 117 -7.41 0.76 17.66
N ALA A 118 -6.47 0.97 16.74
CA ALA A 118 -6.06 2.29 16.31
C ALA A 118 -7.03 2.86 15.25
N ASP A 119 -7.26 4.17 15.34
CA ASP A 119 -8.12 4.87 14.40
C ASP A 119 -7.40 5.04 13.06
N GLU A 120 -8.06 4.65 11.98
CA GLU A 120 -7.50 4.76 10.64
C GLU A 120 -7.32 6.21 10.19
N THR A 121 -8.08 7.15 10.76
CA THR A 121 -7.96 8.58 10.43
C THR A 121 -6.68 9.20 10.97
N GLU A 122 -6.09 8.60 12.00
CA GLU A 122 -4.78 8.96 12.57
C GLU A 122 -3.61 8.25 11.89
N ALA A 123 -3.88 7.45 10.83
CA ALA A 123 -2.84 6.79 10.05
C ALA A 123 -1.86 7.78 9.46
N GLU A 124 -0.59 7.68 9.87
CA GLU A 124 0.48 8.48 9.29
C GLU A 124 1.12 7.72 8.12
N PHE A 125 0.84 8.18 6.90
CA PHE A 125 1.38 7.60 5.67
C PHE A 125 2.76 8.18 5.40
N VAL A 126 3.78 7.57 6.00
CA VAL A 126 5.17 7.90 5.73
C VAL A 126 5.56 7.25 4.40
N VAL A 127 5.88 8.06 3.40
CA VAL A 127 6.47 7.58 2.14
C VAL A 127 7.65 8.47 1.82
N GLU A 128 8.82 7.85 1.77
CA GLU A 128 10.06 8.53 1.40
C GLU A 128 10.19 8.47 -0.11
N VAL A 129 10.00 9.61 -0.76
CA VAL A 129 10.30 9.74 -2.18
C VAL A 129 11.79 10.02 -2.25
N PRO A 130 12.60 9.13 -2.86
CA PRO A 130 13.98 9.49 -3.14
C PRO A 130 13.91 10.74 -4.02
N LYS A 131 14.39 11.86 -3.50
CA LYS A 131 14.67 13.00 -4.37
C LYS A 131 15.78 12.50 -5.28
N LEU A 132 15.46 12.29 -6.56
CA LEU A 132 16.50 12.47 -7.56
C LEU A 132 17.01 13.88 -7.28
N GLU A 133 18.24 13.99 -6.76
CA GLU A 133 18.95 15.25 -6.89
C GLU A 133 18.84 15.64 -8.36
N ASP A 134 18.29 16.82 -8.63
CA ASP A 134 18.20 17.41 -9.95
C ASP A 134 19.61 17.42 -10.57
N GLU A 135 19.99 16.35 -11.25
CA GLU A 135 20.97 16.39 -12.31
C GLU A 135 20.27 17.11 -13.46
N GLU A 136 20.39 18.44 -13.49
CA GLU A 136 20.76 19.23 -14.67
C GLU A 136 20.67 20.75 -14.36
N ASP A 137 21.61 21.23 -13.55
CA ASP A 137 22.10 22.60 -13.61
C ASP A 137 23.55 22.53 -14.13
N LEU A 138 23.73 22.35 -15.45
CA LEU A 138 24.95 22.74 -16.17
C LEU A 138 24.77 22.87 -17.70
#